data_AF-A0A1T2X9Q6-F1
#
_entry.id   AF-A0A1T2X9Q6-F1
#
_cell.length_a   1.000
_cell.length_b   1.000
_cell.length_c   1.000
_cell.angle_alpha   90.00
_cell.angle_beta   90.00
_cell.angle_gamma   90.00
#
_symmetry.space_group_name_H-M   'P 1'
#
loop_
_entity.id
_entity.type
_entity.pdbx_description
1 polymer ?
#
loop_
_entity_poly.entity_id
_entity_poly.type
_entity_poly.pdbx_seq_one_letter_code
_entity_poly.pdbx_strand_id
1 'polypeptide(L)'
;MDEHHVIEQLSQYRQKLARIRVLSTYDIGSGITVSRLNGDDQLQELHRKLRCVPSYMYLSKREQKLETTAHAYLQRYPSGVKSQLAEIPTQGTDGEDSKLLREIKQKIEKVIAARGWEMNDLDAVLERLAEFQDLQAEVKRIDTVIEALETYKPDYVRLLRFVYLEDKSVQEALDGLGVSKTTFYDLKRKAQAEYVLLAQ
;
A
#
# COMPACT_ATOMS: atom_id res chain seq x y z
N MET A 1 -21.85 -11.95 -6.08
CA MET A 1 -21.00 -12.81 -5.21
C MET A 1 -21.87 -13.89 -4.60
N ASP A 2 -21.34 -15.11 -4.47
CA ASP A 2 -22.03 -16.23 -3.82
C ASP A 2 -21.77 -16.23 -2.30
N GLU A 3 -22.70 -16.76 -1.50
CA GLU A 3 -22.62 -16.82 -0.03
C GLU A 3 -21.37 -17.58 0.43
N HIS A 4 -20.97 -18.62 -0.31
CA HIS A 4 -19.75 -19.38 -0.09
C HIS A 4 -18.48 -18.52 -0.19
N HIS A 5 -18.43 -17.60 -1.14
CA HIS A 5 -17.26 -16.75 -1.37
C HIS A 5 -17.08 -15.72 -0.25
N VAL A 6 -18.18 -15.21 0.33
CA VAL A 6 -18.14 -14.29 1.46
C VAL A 6 -17.71 -14.99 2.75
N ILE A 7 -18.20 -16.20 2.99
CA ILE A 7 -17.77 -17.02 4.13
C ILE A 7 -16.27 -17.27 4.04
N GLU A 8 -15.77 -17.57 2.84
CA GLU A 8 -14.34 -17.74 2.59
C GLU A 8 -13.57 -16.44 2.85
N GLN A 9 -14.00 -15.30 2.31
CA GLN A 9 -13.37 -14.01 2.53
C GLN A 9 -13.27 -13.63 4.02
N LEU A 10 -14.36 -13.78 4.78
CA LEU A 10 -14.38 -13.50 6.22
C LEU A 10 -13.54 -14.49 7.02
N SER A 11 -13.57 -15.78 6.68
CA SER A 11 -12.77 -16.81 7.35
C SER A 11 -11.26 -16.61 7.14
N GLN A 12 -10.86 -16.12 5.96
CA GLN A 12 -9.46 -15.86 5.65
C GLN A 12 -8.95 -14.53 6.22
N TYR A 13 -9.82 -13.67 6.77
CA TYR A 13 -9.41 -12.33 7.22
C TYR A 13 -8.21 -12.36 8.18
N ARG A 14 -8.23 -13.22 9.20
CA ARG A 14 -7.12 -13.36 10.15
C ARG A 14 -5.85 -13.87 9.49
N GLN A 15 -5.99 -14.81 8.55
CA GLN A 15 -4.87 -15.32 7.77
C GLN A 15 -4.24 -14.22 6.90
N LYS A 16 -5.07 -13.37 6.27
CA LYS A 16 -4.64 -12.21 5.49
C LYS A 16 -3.91 -11.19 6.37
N LEU A 17 -4.44 -10.87 7.56
CA LEU A 17 -3.75 -10.01 8.53
C LEU A 17 -2.41 -10.58 8.99
N ALA A 18 -2.35 -11.88 9.30
CA ALA A 18 -1.11 -12.54 9.67
C ALA A 18 -0.09 -12.51 8.52
N ARG A 19 -0.54 -12.73 7.29
CA ARG A 19 0.30 -12.68 6.09
C ARG A 19 0.82 -11.26 5.82
N ILE A 20 -0.03 -10.23 5.94
CA ILE A 20 0.37 -8.82 5.90
C ILE A 20 1.46 -8.56 6.94
N ARG A 21 1.30 -9.04 8.18
CA ARG A 21 2.30 -8.86 9.23
C ARG A 21 3.64 -9.49 8.87
N VAL A 22 3.64 -10.73 8.35
CA VAL A 22 4.86 -11.42 7.90
C VAL A 22 5.54 -10.66 6.76
N LEU A 23 4.78 -10.28 5.74
CA LEU A 23 5.29 -9.51 4.60
C LEU A 23 5.83 -8.14 5.03
N SER A 24 5.18 -7.47 5.99
CA SER A 24 5.60 -6.15 6.48
C SER A 24 6.97 -6.16 7.17
N THR A 25 7.37 -7.30 7.73
CA THR A 25 8.65 -7.51 8.43
C THR A 25 9.73 -8.12 7.55
N TYR A 26 9.39 -8.48 6.31
CA TYR A 26 10.35 -9.04 5.38
C TYR A 26 11.38 -7.97 5.02
N ASP A 27 12.62 -8.16 5.48
CA ASP A 27 13.76 -7.35 5.08
C ASP A 27 14.12 -7.76 3.67
N ILE A 28 14.09 -6.76 2.81
CA ILE A 28 14.35 -6.97 1.42
C ILE A 28 15.85 -6.77 1.16
N GLY A 29 16.56 -5.98 1.98
CA GLY A 29 17.94 -5.60 1.75
C GLY A 29 18.22 -4.18 2.22
N SER A 30 19.46 -3.92 2.63
CA SER A 30 19.89 -2.64 3.21
C SER A 30 19.04 -2.14 4.40
N GLY A 31 18.34 -3.04 5.10
CA GLY A 31 17.46 -2.72 6.23
C GLY A 31 16.13 -2.09 5.84
N ILE A 32 15.69 -2.25 4.59
CA ILE A 32 14.42 -1.75 4.07
C ILE A 32 13.39 -2.89 4.10
N THR A 33 12.24 -2.64 4.73
CA THR A 33 11.12 -3.57 4.78
C THR A 33 10.07 -3.28 3.69
N VAL A 34 9.30 -4.30 3.29
CA VAL A 34 8.17 -4.17 2.31
C VAL A 34 7.18 -3.07 2.69
N SER A 35 6.93 -2.92 3.99
CA SER A 35 6.07 -1.86 4.51
C SER A 35 6.57 -0.44 4.20
N ARG A 36 7.89 -0.22 4.15
CA ARG A 36 8.47 1.09 3.80
C ARG A 36 8.42 1.36 2.30
N LEU A 37 8.64 0.34 1.47
CA LEU A 37 8.51 0.49 0.00
C LEU A 37 7.09 0.87 -0.40
N ASN A 38 6.07 0.31 0.25
CA ASN A 38 4.68 0.71 0.01
C ASN A 38 4.40 2.15 0.46
N GLY A 39 5.13 2.66 1.46
CA GLY A 39 5.03 4.05 1.92
C GLY A 39 5.69 5.06 0.98
N ASP A 40 6.67 4.65 0.15
CA ASP A 40 7.37 5.55 -0.78
C ASP A 40 6.47 6.01 -1.96
N ASP A 41 5.33 5.36 -2.18
CA ASP A 41 4.26 5.89 -3.04
C ASP A 41 3.71 7.22 -2.50
N GLN A 42 3.84 7.52 -1.20
CA GLN A 42 3.49 8.82 -0.62
C GLN A 42 4.40 9.94 -1.11
N LEU A 43 5.67 9.67 -1.46
CA LEU A 43 6.57 10.66 -2.04
C LEU A 43 6.17 10.98 -3.48
N GLN A 44 5.80 9.96 -4.27
CA GLN A 44 5.26 10.19 -5.62
C GLN A 44 3.88 10.85 -5.59
N GLU A 45 3.01 10.47 -4.66
CA GLU A 45 1.72 11.14 -4.43
C GLU A 45 1.91 12.58 -3.93
N LEU A 46 2.89 12.84 -3.06
CA LEU A 46 3.24 14.18 -2.62
C LEU A 46 3.69 15.02 -3.82
N HIS A 47 4.59 14.50 -4.66
CA HIS A 47 4.97 15.16 -5.91
C HIS A 47 3.78 15.38 -6.87
N ARG A 48 2.85 14.42 -6.95
CA ARG A 48 1.63 14.54 -7.76
C ARG A 48 0.68 15.62 -7.21
N LYS A 49 0.56 15.74 -5.88
CA LYS A 49 -0.23 16.79 -5.20
C LYS A 49 0.43 18.16 -5.33
N LEU A 50 1.75 18.22 -5.30
CA LEU A 50 2.54 19.44 -5.45
C LEU A 50 2.71 19.89 -6.91
N ARG A 51 2.35 19.05 -7.91
CA ARG A 51 2.45 19.36 -9.35
C ARG A 51 1.68 20.61 -9.79
N CYS A 52 0.65 21.00 -9.06
CA CYS A 52 -0.14 22.21 -9.32
C CYS A 52 0.31 23.42 -8.49
N VAL A 53 1.37 23.27 -7.69
CA VAL A 53 1.95 24.34 -6.88
C VAL A 53 3.25 24.80 -7.57
N PRO A 54 3.56 26.10 -7.64
CA PRO A 54 4.83 26.53 -8.18
C PRO A 54 6.01 25.98 -7.39
N SER A 55 7.06 25.49 -8.06
CA SER A 55 8.17 24.81 -7.41
C SER A 55 8.89 25.66 -6.36
N TYR A 56 8.84 26.98 -6.48
CA TYR A 56 9.42 27.89 -5.48
C TYR A 56 8.75 27.86 -4.10
N MET A 57 7.53 27.32 -3.98
CA MET A 57 6.80 27.23 -2.71
C MET A 57 7.24 26.05 -1.84
N TYR A 58 7.80 25.01 -2.45
CA TYR A 58 8.13 23.76 -1.75
C TYR A 58 9.56 23.25 -2.00
N LEU A 59 10.29 23.85 -2.95
CA LEU A 59 11.72 23.60 -3.15
C LEU A 59 12.55 24.71 -2.52
N SER A 60 13.67 24.35 -1.91
CA SER A 60 14.69 25.32 -1.50
C SER A 60 15.34 25.99 -2.73
N LYS A 61 15.98 27.15 -2.53
CA LYS A 61 16.70 27.87 -3.60
C LYS A 61 17.73 26.99 -4.33
N ARG A 62 18.32 26.01 -3.65
CA ARG A 62 19.29 25.08 -4.24
C ARG A 62 18.60 24.02 -5.10
N GLU A 63 17.46 23.50 -4.66
CA GLU A 63 16.67 22.53 -5.42
C GLU A 63 16.01 23.15 -6.64
N GLN A 64 15.55 24.40 -6.56
CA GLN A 64 15.07 25.16 -7.71
C GLN A 64 16.16 25.33 -8.79
N LYS A 65 17.41 25.55 -8.37
CA LYS A 65 18.55 25.61 -9.30
C LYS A 65 18.80 24.27 -9.97
N LEU A 66 18.79 23.17 -9.21
CA LEU A 66 18.95 21.82 -9.77
C LEU A 66 17.81 21.47 -10.74
N GLU A 67 16.57 21.82 -10.41
CA GLU A 67 15.40 21.61 -11.26
C GLU A 67 15.51 22.43 -12.57
N THR A 68 15.87 23.71 -12.47
CA THR A 68 16.05 24.59 -13.63
C THR A 68 17.16 24.07 -14.55
N THR A 69 18.30 23.68 -13.99
CA THR A 69 19.40 23.08 -14.76
C THR A 69 18.95 21.76 -15.36
N ALA A 70 18.26 20.87 -14.63
CA ALA A 70 17.76 19.61 -15.21
C ALA A 70 16.85 19.86 -16.42
N HIS A 71 15.89 20.80 -16.32
CA HIS A 71 14.99 21.14 -17.41
C HIS A 71 15.70 21.72 -18.65
N ALA A 72 16.80 22.44 -18.46
CA ALA A 72 17.58 23.01 -19.56
C ALA A 72 18.29 21.95 -20.41
N TYR A 73 18.64 20.80 -19.82
CA TYR A 73 19.42 19.74 -20.48
C TYR A 73 18.63 18.46 -20.79
N LEU A 74 17.45 18.27 -20.19
CA LEU A 74 16.59 17.13 -20.49
C LEU A 74 15.86 17.34 -21.82
N GLN A 75 16.23 16.55 -22.84
CA GLN A 75 15.53 16.55 -24.14
C GLN A 75 14.19 15.81 -24.05
N ARG A 76 14.10 14.83 -23.15
CA ARG A 76 12.90 14.02 -22.88
C ARG A 76 12.69 13.92 -21.38
N TYR A 77 11.44 13.67 -20.99
CA TYR A 77 11.07 13.37 -19.60
C TYR A 77 10.78 11.88 -19.45
N PRO A 78 11.82 11.02 -19.39
CA PRO A 78 11.61 9.60 -19.25
C PRO A 78 11.01 9.27 -17.87
N SER A 79 10.08 8.33 -17.87
CA SER A 79 9.61 7.67 -16.64
C SER A 79 10.64 6.62 -16.20
N GLY A 80 11.07 6.68 -14.94
CA GLY A 80 11.96 5.70 -14.33
C GLY A 80 13.38 6.21 -14.04
N VAL A 81 13.90 5.86 -12.86
CA VAL A 81 15.14 6.44 -12.29
C VAL A 81 16.40 6.07 -13.09
N LYS A 82 16.46 4.86 -13.68
CA LYS A 82 17.57 4.45 -14.56
C LYS A 82 17.58 5.20 -15.90
N SER A 83 16.40 5.41 -16.49
CA SER A 83 16.25 6.16 -17.74
C SER A 83 16.54 7.64 -17.54
N GLN A 84 16.15 8.20 -16.39
CA GLN A 84 16.52 9.57 -16.00
C GLN A 84 18.03 9.73 -15.82
N LEU A 85 18.73 8.75 -15.24
CA LEU A 85 20.19 8.78 -15.14
C LEU A 85 20.87 8.82 -16.51
N ALA A 86 20.36 8.03 -17.46
CA ALA A 86 20.91 7.92 -18.81
C ALA A 86 20.71 9.21 -19.65
N GLU A 87 19.60 9.92 -19.43
CA GLU A 87 19.26 11.15 -20.15
C GLU A 87 20.07 12.36 -19.69
N ILE A 88 20.61 12.34 -18.46
CA ILE A 88 21.37 13.48 -17.93
C ILE A 88 22.76 13.52 -18.58
N PRO A 89 23.12 14.62 -19.26
CA PRO A 89 24.44 14.75 -19.86
C PRO A 89 25.55 14.84 -18.81
N THR A 90 26.75 14.39 -19.17
CA THR A 90 27.91 14.35 -18.28
C THR A 90 28.63 15.69 -18.18
N GLN A 91 28.37 16.59 -19.13
CA GLN A 91 28.95 17.93 -19.22
C GLN A 91 27.86 18.94 -19.55
N GLY A 92 27.87 20.06 -18.85
CA GLY A 92 27.03 21.22 -19.15
C GLY A 92 27.75 22.20 -20.07
N THR A 93 27.02 23.23 -20.52
CA THR A 93 27.53 24.34 -21.32
C THR A 93 28.56 25.18 -20.56
N ASP A 94 28.50 25.21 -19.22
CA ASP A 94 29.51 25.85 -18.38
C ASP A 94 29.97 24.98 -17.18
N GLY A 95 30.96 25.50 -16.43
CA GLY A 95 31.56 24.80 -15.29
C GLY A 95 30.66 24.70 -14.05
N GLU A 96 29.65 25.57 -13.92
CA GLU A 96 28.70 25.54 -12.81
C GLU A 96 27.57 24.53 -13.10
N ASP A 97 27.03 24.53 -14.31
CA ASP A 97 26.09 23.54 -14.81
C ASP A 97 26.68 22.14 -14.74
N SER A 98 27.96 21.99 -15.08
CA SER A 98 28.67 20.70 -14.96
C SER A 98 28.73 20.18 -13.51
N LYS A 99 28.80 21.07 -12.51
CA LYS A 99 28.75 20.68 -11.09
C LYS A 99 27.33 20.30 -10.67
N LEU A 100 26.33 21.07 -11.11
CA LEU A 100 24.92 20.81 -10.82
C LEU A 100 24.45 19.50 -11.46
N LEU A 101 24.79 19.23 -12.72
CA LEU A 101 24.50 17.97 -13.41
C LEU A 101 25.15 16.76 -12.71
N ARG A 102 26.39 16.92 -12.22
CA ARG A 102 27.05 15.90 -11.40
C ARG A 102 26.34 15.68 -10.08
N GLU A 103 25.88 16.73 -9.41
CA GLU A 103 25.09 16.63 -8.18
C GLU A 103 23.76 15.91 -8.42
N ILE A 104 23.08 16.19 -9.54
CA ILE A 104 21.85 15.48 -9.95
C ILE A 104 22.15 14.00 -10.18
N LYS A 105 23.20 13.66 -10.94
CA LYS A 105 23.61 12.26 -11.16
C LYS A 105 23.91 11.54 -9.86
N GLN A 106 24.68 12.14 -8.97
CA GLN A 106 25.00 11.55 -7.66
C GLN A 106 23.77 11.33 -6.80
N LYS A 107 22.78 12.23 -6.83
CA LYS A 107 21.50 12.05 -6.11
C LYS A 107 20.71 10.88 -6.71
N ILE A 108 20.65 10.76 -8.03
CA ILE A 108 19.96 9.66 -8.72
C ILE A 108 20.67 8.32 -8.49
N GLU A 109 22.00 8.30 -8.56
CA GLU A 109 22.83 7.13 -8.24
C GLU A 109 22.65 6.69 -6.80
N LYS A 110 22.56 7.62 -5.83
CA LYS A 110 22.22 7.31 -4.44
C LYS A 110 20.84 6.69 -4.30
N VAL A 111 19.86 7.16 -5.08
CA VAL A 111 18.52 6.55 -5.12
C VAL A 111 18.57 5.15 -5.74
N ILE A 112 19.35 4.94 -6.82
CA ILE A 112 19.52 3.62 -7.44
C ILE A 112 20.27 2.66 -6.52
N ALA A 113 21.32 3.11 -5.84
CA ALA A 113 22.11 2.33 -4.90
C ALA A 113 21.34 2.03 -3.61
N ALA A 114 20.53 2.98 -3.10
CA ALA A 114 19.57 2.73 -2.03
C ALA A 114 18.48 1.74 -2.46
N ARG A 115 18.27 1.58 -3.77
CA ARG A 115 17.42 0.58 -4.41
C ARG A 115 18.26 -0.57 -4.99
N GLY A 116 19.39 -0.92 -4.37
CA GLY A 116 20.36 -1.92 -4.83
C GLY A 116 19.81 -3.35 -4.91
N TRP A 117 18.95 -3.61 -5.88
CA TRP A 117 18.34 -4.90 -6.17
C TRP A 117 19.08 -5.59 -7.32
N GLU A 118 19.62 -6.79 -7.10
CA GLU A 118 19.97 -7.70 -8.21
C GLU A 118 18.69 -8.05 -8.99
N MET A 119 18.80 -8.19 -10.31
CA MET A 119 17.65 -8.25 -11.22
C MET A 119 16.74 -9.47 -10.99
N ASN A 120 17.28 -10.55 -10.39
CA ASN A 120 16.51 -11.74 -9.98
C ASN A 120 15.77 -11.56 -8.65
N ASP A 121 16.26 -10.68 -7.77
CA ASP A 121 15.60 -10.38 -6.49
C ASP A 121 14.46 -9.37 -6.71
N LEU A 122 14.58 -8.46 -7.67
CA LEU A 122 13.58 -7.42 -7.92
C LEU A 122 12.20 -7.99 -8.27
N ASP A 123 12.13 -9.00 -9.15
CA ASP A 123 10.85 -9.60 -9.55
C ASP A 123 10.15 -10.28 -8.37
N ALA A 124 10.90 -11.03 -7.55
CA ALA A 124 10.38 -11.66 -6.34
C ALA A 124 9.96 -10.65 -5.26
N VAL A 125 10.53 -9.44 -5.28
CA VAL A 125 10.16 -8.34 -4.40
C VAL A 125 8.90 -7.64 -4.89
N LEU A 126 8.80 -7.40 -6.19
CA LEU A 126 7.60 -6.83 -6.81
C LEU A 126 6.40 -7.75 -6.64
N GLU A 127 6.58 -9.07 -6.78
CA GLU A 127 5.53 -10.06 -6.52
C GLU A 127 5.05 -10.02 -5.06
N ARG A 128 5.98 -9.94 -4.10
CA ARG A 128 5.63 -9.83 -2.67
C ARG A 128 5.00 -8.49 -2.31
N LEU A 129 5.40 -7.42 -2.97
CA LEU A 129 4.80 -6.08 -2.79
C LEU A 129 3.38 -6.06 -3.37
N ALA A 130 3.17 -6.65 -4.55
CA ALA A 130 1.85 -6.82 -5.15
C ALA A 130 0.95 -7.68 -4.25
N GLU A 131 1.45 -8.83 -3.76
CA GLU A 131 0.74 -9.66 -2.78
C GLU A 131 0.36 -8.83 -1.53
N PHE A 132 1.30 -8.04 -1.01
CA PHE A 132 1.06 -7.19 0.15
C PHE A 132 -0.04 -6.14 -0.10
N GLN A 133 -0.01 -5.47 -1.25
CA GLN A 133 -0.99 -4.46 -1.65
C GLN A 133 -2.37 -5.07 -1.87
N ASP A 134 -2.43 -6.22 -2.55
CA ASP A 134 -3.68 -6.95 -2.80
C ASP A 134 -4.32 -7.35 -1.47
N LEU A 135 -3.56 -7.98 -0.57
CA LEU A 135 -4.03 -8.37 0.76
C LEU A 135 -4.53 -7.17 1.57
N GLN A 136 -3.82 -6.03 1.55
CA GLN A 136 -4.27 -4.81 2.21
C GLN A 136 -5.58 -4.28 1.62
N ALA A 137 -5.73 -4.31 0.30
CA ALA A 137 -6.96 -3.91 -0.37
C ALA A 137 -8.12 -4.83 0.01
N GLU A 138 -7.90 -6.14 0.12
CA GLU A 138 -8.94 -7.09 0.53
C GLU A 138 -9.40 -6.87 1.97
N VAL A 139 -8.45 -6.72 2.89
CA VAL A 139 -8.75 -6.43 4.31
C VAL A 139 -9.51 -5.12 4.42
N LYS A 140 -9.08 -4.07 3.72
CA LYS A 140 -9.75 -2.77 3.72
C LYS A 140 -11.18 -2.84 3.17
N ARG A 141 -11.43 -3.65 2.14
CA ARG A 141 -12.80 -3.89 1.64
C ARG A 141 -13.67 -4.53 2.72
N ILE A 142 -13.16 -5.55 3.42
CA ILE A 142 -13.87 -6.20 4.52
C ILE A 142 -14.18 -5.20 5.64
N ASP A 143 -13.19 -4.40 6.06
CA ASP A 143 -13.36 -3.38 7.10
C ASP A 143 -14.41 -2.35 6.70
N THR A 144 -14.39 -1.89 5.45
CA THR A 144 -15.37 -0.91 4.92
C THR A 144 -16.80 -1.46 4.98
N VAL A 145 -17.00 -2.73 4.61
CA VAL A 145 -18.32 -3.37 4.67
C VAL A 145 -18.77 -3.58 6.11
N ILE A 146 -17.86 -4.00 7.00
CA ILE A 146 -18.14 -4.15 8.43
C ILE A 146 -18.56 -2.80 9.04
N GLU A 147 -17.80 -1.73 8.77
CA GLU A 147 -18.11 -0.38 9.25
C GLU A 147 -19.47 0.11 8.73
N ALA A 148 -19.75 -0.12 7.45
CA ALA A 148 -21.05 0.21 6.86
C ALA A 148 -22.20 -0.56 7.53
N LEU A 149 -22.04 -1.87 7.74
CA LEU A 149 -23.04 -2.72 8.41
C LEU A 149 -23.23 -2.30 9.88
N GLU A 150 -22.17 -1.86 10.55
CA GLU A 150 -22.20 -1.43 11.95
C GLU A 150 -23.11 -0.23 12.16
N THR A 151 -23.23 0.65 11.17
CA THR A 151 -24.07 1.86 11.25
C THR A 151 -25.56 1.57 11.44
N TYR A 152 -26.06 0.43 10.95
CA TYR A 152 -27.50 0.13 10.99
C TYR A 152 -27.84 -1.26 11.56
N LYS A 153 -26.89 -2.20 11.61
CA LYS A 153 -27.05 -3.53 12.23
C LYS A 153 -25.81 -3.90 13.09
N PRO A 154 -25.56 -3.18 14.19
CA PRO A 154 -24.40 -3.42 15.05
C PRO A 154 -24.36 -4.84 15.66
N ASP A 155 -25.52 -5.44 15.94
CA ASP A 155 -25.59 -6.81 16.47
C ASP A 155 -25.08 -7.85 15.47
N TYR A 156 -25.26 -7.61 14.16
CA TYR A 156 -24.78 -8.51 13.12
C TYR A 156 -23.27 -8.41 12.99
N VAL A 157 -22.72 -7.19 13.06
CA VAL A 157 -21.28 -6.97 13.12
C VAL A 157 -20.67 -7.64 14.34
N ARG A 158 -21.27 -7.52 15.51
CA ARG A 158 -20.79 -8.17 16.73
C ARG A 158 -20.73 -9.69 16.60
N LEU A 159 -21.74 -10.29 15.98
CA LEU A 159 -21.74 -11.72 15.67
C LEU A 159 -20.64 -12.10 14.66
N LEU A 160 -20.52 -11.36 13.55
CA LEU A 160 -19.48 -11.62 12.55
C LEU A 160 -18.07 -11.45 13.13
N ARG A 161 -17.87 -10.48 14.02
CA ARG A 161 -16.62 -10.26 14.75
C ARG A 161 -16.26 -11.47 15.61
N PHE A 162 -17.18 -11.96 16.44
CA PHE A 162 -16.91 -13.14 17.27
C PHE A 162 -16.56 -14.38 16.44
N VAL A 163 -17.27 -14.60 15.34
CA VAL A 163 -17.10 -15.83 14.54
C VAL A 163 -15.87 -15.79 13.64
N TYR A 164 -15.59 -14.66 13.00
CA TYR A 164 -14.58 -14.59 11.93
C TYR A 164 -13.35 -13.76 12.29
N LEU A 165 -13.50 -12.73 13.12
CA LEU A 165 -12.42 -11.81 13.44
C LEU A 165 -11.68 -12.21 14.73
N GLU A 166 -12.42 -12.71 15.71
CA GLU A 166 -11.90 -13.10 17.03
C GLU A 166 -11.70 -14.61 17.19
N ASP A 167 -12.20 -15.43 16.26
CA ASP A 167 -12.09 -16.90 16.28
C ASP A 167 -12.58 -17.53 17.59
N LYS A 168 -13.64 -16.93 18.14
CA LYS A 168 -14.29 -17.48 19.32
C LYS A 168 -15.00 -18.76 18.94
N SER A 169 -14.95 -19.72 19.85
CA SER A 169 -15.79 -20.91 19.74
C SER A 169 -17.26 -20.49 19.68
N VAL A 170 -18.09 -21.35 19.07
CA VAL A 170 -19.54 -21.11 19.01
C VAL A 170 -20.09 -20.89 20.41
N GLN A 171 -19.60 -21.61 21.42
CA GLN A 171 -20.05 -21.46 22.80
C GLN A 171 -19.72 -20.08 23.37
N GLU A 172 -18.49 -19.59 23.20
CA GLU A 172 -18.09 -18.24 23.64
C GLU A 172 -18.85 -17.14 22.90
N ALA A 173 -19.19 -17.36 21.63
CA ALA A 173 -20.02 -16.44 20.87
C ALA A 173 -21.48 -16.43 21.37
N LEU A 174 -22.04 -17.58 21.72
CA LEU A 174 -23.37 -17.69 22.33
C LEU A 174 -23.43 -16.95 23.67
N ASP A 175 -22.44 -17.21 24.53
CA ASP A 175 -22.36 -16.59 25.86
C ASP A 175 -22.13 -15.08 25.76
N GLY A 176 -21.28 -14.64 24.81
CA GLY A 176 -20.98 -13.23 24.58
C GLY A 176 -22.11 -12.43 23.92
N LEU A 177 -23.03 -13.10 23.23
CA LEU A 177 -24.22 -12.50 22.61
C LEU A 177 -25.49 -12.70 23.46
N GLY A 178 -25.48 -13.61 24.44
CA GLY A 178 -26.64 -13.93 25.27
C GLY A 178 -27.79 -14.60 24.50
N VAL A 179 -27.48 -15.40 23.47
CA VAL A 179 -28.49 -16.01 22.58
C VAL A 179 -28.46 -17.54 22.62
N SER A 180 -29.61 -18.16 22.30
CA SER A 180 -29.67 -19.61 22.13
C SER A 180 -28.93 -20.08 20.87
N LYS A 181 -28.52 -21.35 20.85
CA LYS A 181 -27.85 -21.97 19.69
C LYS A 181 -28.65 -21.84 18.40
N THR A 182 -29.97 -22.04 18.46
CA THR A 182 -30.86 -21.91 17.30
C THR A 182 -30.88 -20.48 16.78
N THR A 183 -31.10 -19.51 17.69
CA THR A 183 -31.12 -18.08 17.37
C THR A 183 -29.79 -17.62 16.77
N PHE A 184 -28.67 -18.14 17.26
CA PHE A 184 -27.34 -17.84 16.73
C PHE A 184 -27.17 -18.25 15.28
N TYR A 185 -27.56 -19.48 14.91
CA TYR A 185 -27.43 -19.92 13.52
C TYR A 185 -28.34 -19.13 12.58
N ASP A 186 -29.54 -18.76 13.02
CA ASP A 186 -30.45 -17.93 12.24
C ASP A 186 -29.90 -16.51 12.06
N LEU A 187 -29.39 -15.89 13.14
CA LEU A 187 -28.75 -14.58 13.08
C LEU A 187 -27.49 -14.59 12.24
N LYS A 188 -26.68 -15.66 12.33
CA LYS A 188 -25.47 -15.84 11.52
C LYS A 188 -25.79 -15.82 10.03
N ARG A 189 -26.78 -16.60 9.59
CA ARG A 189 -27.22 -16.60 8.18
C ARG A 189 -27.71 -15.23 7.72
N LYS A 190 -28.50 -14.55 8.55
CA LYS A 190 -28.98 -13.18 8.24
C LYS A 190 -27.83 -12.18 8.16
N ALA A 191 -26.87 -12.24 9.08
CA ALA A 191 -25.71 -11.36 9.08
C ALA A 191 -24.82 -11.59 7.85
N GLN A 192 -24.63 -12.85 7.44
CA GLN A 192 -23.92 -13.19 6.20
C GLN A 192 -24.65 -12.64 4.96
N ALA A 193 -25.97 -12.79 4.89
CA ALA A 193 -26.77 -12.25 3.78
C ALA A 193 -26.68 -10.73 3.67
N GLU A 194 -26.75 -10.00 4.79
CA GLU A 194 -26.60 -8.53 4.80
C GLU A 194 -25.20 -8.09 4.39
N TYR A 195 -24.17 -8.81 4.85
CA TYR A 195 -22.80 -8.55 4.40
C TYR A 195 -22.68 -8.74 2.88
N VAL A 196 -23.25 -9.83 2.33
CA VAL A 196 -23.23 -10.10 0.88
C VAL A 196 -23.89 -8.96 0.11
N LEU A 197 -24.98 -8.38 0.60
CA LEU A 197 -25.66 -7.27 -0.05
C LEU A 197 -24.78 -6.01 -0.12
N LEU A 198 -24.02 -5.72 0.93
CA LEU A 198 -23.12 -4.57 0.99
C LEU A 198 -21.79 -4.76 0.25
N ALA A 199 -21.34 -6.01 0.10
CA ALA A 199 -20.07 -6.35 -0.54
C ALA A 199 -20.17 -6.46 -2.08
N GLN A 200 -21.35 -6.21 -2.66
CA GLN A 200 -21.61 -6.23 -4.11
C GLN A 200 -21.12 -4.97 -4.83
#